data_AF-A0A533TTV5-F1
#
_entry.id   AF-A0A533TTV5-F1
#
_cell.length_a   1.000
_cell.length_b   1.000
_cell.length_c   1.000
_cell.angle_alpha   90.00
_cell.angle_beta   90.00
_cell.angle_gamma   90.00
#
_symmetry.space_group_name_H-M   'P 1'
#
loop_
_entity.id
_entity.type
_entity.pdbx_description
1 polymer ?
#
loop_
_entity_poly.entity_id
_entity_poly.type
_entity_poly.pdbx_seq_one_letter_code
_entity_poly.pdbx_strand_id
1 'polypeptide(L)'
;MSEDVIYQVEEAIACSEKWAETGWPVTFGPRNVEVSSLKQAQALPKNFVFRQEALNYWNQAKLTGHDTAESGKKALEALKSHNVPAADDALYFCQFLEKPFTEYSKTWLPLYEAFKERRAEH
;
A
#
# COMPACT_ATOMS: atom_id res chain seq x y z
N MET A 1 -9.42 -3.71 -22.17
CA MET A 1 -8.10 -3.58 -21.53
C MET A 1 -8.11 -2.54 -20.42
N SER A 2 -8.74 -1.37 -20.62
CA SER A 2 -8.83 -0.30 -19.61
C SER A 2 -9.71 -0.66 -18.40
N GLU A 3 -10.93 -1.17 -18.59
CA GLU A 3 -11.89 -1.33 -17.48
C GLU A 3 -11.46 -2.31 -16.39
N ASP A 4 -10.85 -3.44 -16.75
CA ASP A 4 -10.31 -4.42 -15.78
C ASP A 4 -9.15 -3.84 -14.96
N VAL A 5 -8.22 -3.13 -15.61
CA VAL A 5 -7.09 -2.47 -14.91
C VAL A 5 -7.59 -1.31 -14.04
N ILE A 6 -8.57 -0.54 -14.53
CA ILE A 6 -9.21 0.55 -13.79
C ILE A 6 -9.83 0.01 -12.49
N TYR A 7 -10.59 -1.09 -12.57
CA TYR A 7 -11.19 -1.71 -11.39
C TYR A 7 -10.12 -2.21 -10.40
N GLN A 8 -9.09 -2.89 -10.89
CA GLN A 8 -7.98 -3.35 -10.04
C GLN A 8 -7.24 -2.20 -9.36
N VAL A 9 -7.06 -1.07 -10.04
CA VAL A 9 -6.47 0.14 -9.47
C VAL A 9 -7.38 0.75 -8.40
N GLU A 10 -8.70 0.80 -8.63
CA GLU A 10 -9.66 1.28 -7.62
C GLU A 10 -9.65 0.43 -6.36
N GLU A 11 -9.62 -0.90 -6.49
CA GLU A 11 -9.47 -1.82 -5.36
C GLU A 11 -8.13 -1.64 -4.64
N ALA A 12 -7.03 -1.47 -5.39
CA ALA A 12 -5.70 -1.25 -4.84
C ALA A 12 -5.60 0.06 -4.05
N ILE A 13 -6.23 1.14 -4.53
CA ILE A 13 -6.36 2.42 -3.81
C ILE A 13 -7.10 2.19 -2.49
N ALA A 14 -8.27 1.57 -2.52
CA ALA A 14 -9.10 1.34 -1.33
C ALA A 14 -8.40 0.45 -0.29
N CYS A 15 -7.59 -0.52 -0.75
CA CYS A 15 -6.77 -1.35 0.12
C CYS A 15 -5.65 -0.52 0.80
N SER A 16 -4.94 0.29 0.03
CA SER A 16 -3.79 1.08 0.49
C SER A 16 -4.17 2.14 1.52
N GLU A 17 -5.32 2.79 1.35
CA GLU A 17 -5.85 3.76 2.32
C GLU A 17 -6.10 3.13 3.70
N LYS A 18 -6.30 1.80 3.74
CA LYS A 18 -6.68 1.06 4.95
C LYS A 18 -5.54 0.26 5.56
N TRP A 19 -4.32 0.29 5.03
CA TRP A 19 -3.19 -0.50 5.53
C TRP A 19 -2.99 -0.42 7.04
N ALA A 20 -3.09 0.76 7.64
CA ALA A 20 -2.93 0.92 9.09
C ALA A 20 -4.13 0.43 9.92
N GLU A 21 -5.30 0.25 9.29
CA GLU A 21 -6.54 -0.18 9.92
C GLU A 21 -6.74 -1.70 9.82
N THR A 22 -6.62 -2.26 8.61
CA THR A 22 -6.67 -3.70 8.36
C THR A 22 -5.44 -4.37 8.94
N GLY A 23 -4.28 -3.76 8.69
CA GLY A 23 -2.98 -4.18 9.17
C GLY A 23 -2.63 -5.61 8.82
N TRP A 24 -1.59 -6.09 9.46
CA TRP A 24 -0.96 -7.40 9.23
C TRP A 24 -0.13 -7.78 10.45
N PRO A 25 0.18 -9.08 10.65
CA PRO A 25 0.93 -9.53 11.80
C PRO A 25 2.35 -8.96 11.81
N VAL A 26 2.62 -8.05 12.74
CA VAL A 26 3.96 -7.51 13.02
C VAL A 26 4.25 -7.65 14.49
N THR A 27 5.43 -8.14 14.82
CA THR A 27 5.85 -8.36 16.21
C THR A 27 6.88 -7.33 16.66
N PHE A 28 6.75 -6.85 17.89
CA PHE A 28 7.63 -5.84 18.47
C PHE A 28 8.34 -6.34 19.73
N GLY A 29 9.64 -6.00 19.85
CA GLY A 29 10.49 -6.33 20.99
C GLY A 29 10.90 -7.81 21.11
N PRO A 30 11.72 -8.15 22.12
CA PRO A 30 12.33 -9.48 22.26
C PRO A 30 11.34 -10.57 22.68
N ARG A 31 10.11 -10.20 23.06
CA ARG A 31 9.02 -11.14 23.36
C ARG A 31 8.09 -11.36 22.16
N ASN A 32 8.41 -10.79 21.00
CA ASN A 32 7.63 -10.88 19.77
C ASN A 32 6.15 -10.55 19.99
N VAL A 33 5.87 -9.43 20.67
CA VAL A 33 4.48 -9.04 20.93
C VAL A 33 3.84 -8.62 19.62
N GLU A 34 2.86 -9.39 19.16
CA GLU A 34 2.11 -9.09 17.95
C GLU A 34 1.26 -7.83 18.15
N VAL A 35 1.40 -6.88 17.23
CA VAL A 35 0.62 -5.65 17.15
C VAL A 35 0.26 -5.44 15.70
N SER A 36 -0.95 -5.87 15.34
CA SER A 36 -1.36 -6.07 13.95
C SER A 36 -2.09 -4.88 13.33
N SER A 37 -2.20 -3.74 14.03
CA SER A 37 -2.75 -2.51 13.45
C SER A 37 -2.41 -1.27 14.28
N LEU A 38 -2.65 -0.09 13.71
CA LEU A 38 -2.49 1.19 14.42
C LEU A 38 -3.37 1.24 15.67
N LYS A 39 -4.59 0.71 15.59
CA LYS A 39 -5.51 0.66 16.73
C LYS A 39 -4.95 -0.19 17.86
N GLN A 40 -4.35 -1.34 17.55
CA GLN A 40 -3.70 -2.18 18.55
C GLN A 40 -2.48 -1.46 19.17
N ALA A 41 -1.66 -0.80 18.35
CA ALA A 41 -0.51 -0.03 18.83
C ALA A 41 -0.91 1.12 19.78
N GLN A 42 -2.03 1.79 19.50
CA GLN A 42 -2.60 2.84 20.35
C GLN A 42 -3.15 2.28 21.68
N ALA A 43 -3.69 1.07 21.66
CA ALA A 43 -4.23 0.39 22.83
C ALA A 43 -3.15 -0.20 23.77
N LEU A 44 -1.89 -0.28 23.31
CA LEU A 44 -0.80 -0.78 24.15
C LEU A 44 -0.68 0.01 25.47
N PRO A 45 -0.31 -0.63 26.57
CA PRO A 45 -0.04 0.06 27.83
C PRO A 45 1.07 1.12 27.70
N LYS A 46 0.97 2.24 28.44
CA LYS A 46 2.00 3.32 28.40
C LYS A 46 3.38 2.86 28.88
N ASN A 47 3.43 1.82 29.72
CA ASN A 47 4.67 1.22 30.23
C ASN A 47 5.26 0.15 29.29
N PHE A 48 4.61 -0.16 28.16
CA PHE A 48 5.17 -1.08 27.18
C PHE A 48 6.34 -0.41 26.46
N VAL A 49 7.54 -0.96 26.65
CA VAL A 49 8.82 -0.38 26.19
C VAL A 49 8.83 -0.13 24.67
N PHE A 50 8.23 -1.04 23.89
CA PHE A 50 8.21 -0.96 22.41
C PHE A 50 6.95 -0.28 21.87
N ARG A 51 6.18 0.42 22.72
CA ARG A 51 4.95 1.10 22.29
C ARG A 51 5.23 2.15 21.22
N GLN A 52 6.28 2.95 21.43
CA GLN A 52 6.60 4.03 20.49
C GLN A 52 7.05 3.48 19.14
N GLU A 53 7.78 2.37 19.13
CA GLU A 53 8.18 1.68 17.91
C GLU A 53 6.96 1.16 17.14
N ALA A 54 6.04 0.48 17.82
CA ALA A 54 4.81 0.00 17.21
C ALA A 54 3.96 1.16 16.65
N LEU A 55 3.81 2.25 17.42
CA LEU A 55 3.10 3.45 16.95
C LEU A 55 3.78 4.08 15.73
N ASN A 56 5.11 4.20 15.73
CA ASN A 56 5.84 4.79 14.62
C ASN A 56 5.69 3.95 13.36
N TYR A 57 5.83 2.62 13.46
CA TYR A 57 5.62 1.70 12.35
C TYR A 57 4.24 1.87 11.72
N TRP A 58 3.18 1.80 12.53
CA TRP A 58 1.81 1.88 12.02
C TRP A 58 1.42 3.28 11.53
N ASN A 59 2.00 4.34 12.10
CA ASN A 59 1.84 5.69 11.55
C ASN A 59 2.56 5.84 10.20
N GLN A 60 3.73 5.23 10.04
CA GLN A 60 4.42 5.20 8.75
C GLN A 60 3.60 4.41 7.73
N ALA A 61 3.08 3.23 8.08
CA ALA A 61 2.19 2.46 7.22
C ALA A 61 0.95 3.27 6.80
N LYS A 62 0.37 4.07 7.71
CA LYS A 62 -0.74 4.98 7.40
C LYS A 62 -0.35 6.05 6.37
N LEU A 63 0.77 6.74 6.60
CA LEU A 63 1.24 7.80 5.72
C LEU A 63 1.59 7.25 4.34
N THR A 64 2.37 6.17 4.29
CA THR A 64 2.75 5.54 3.02
C THR A 64 1.54 4.95 2.29
N GLY A 65 0.59 4.34 3.00
CA GLY A 65 -0.66 3.86 2.40
C GLY A 65 -1.47 4.98 1.77
N HIS A 66 -1.55 6.15 2.43
CA HIS A 66 -2.18 7.34 1.88
C HIS A 66 -1.45 7.89 0.65
N ASP A 67 -0.12 8.04 0.71
CA ASP A 67 0.67 8.52 -0.44
C ASP A 67 0.57 7.57 -1.64
N THR A 68 0.53 6.26 -1.36
CA THR A 68 0.34 5.21 -2.38
C THR A 68 -1.04 5.32 -3.01
N ALA A 69 -2.09 5.52 -2.22
CA ALA A 69 -3.45 5.71 -2.71
C ALA A 69 -3.59 7.00 -3.56
N GLU A 70 -2.97 8.10 -3.14
CA GLU A 70 -2.95 9.35 -3.92
C GLU A 70 -2.22 9.18 -5.26
N SER A 71 -1.13 8.41 -5.29
CA SER A 71 -0.48 8.03 -6.55
C SER A 71 -1.37 7.13 -7.40
N GLY A 72 -2.07 6.17 -6.78
CA GLY A 72 -3.04 5.31 -7.45
C GLY A 72 -4.17 6.10 -8.10
N LYS A 73 -4.69 7.14 -7.44
CA LYS A 73 -5.69 8.06 -8.02
C LYS A 73 -5.15 8.77 -9.27
N LYS A 74 -3.87 9.17 -9.29
CA LYS A 74 -3.24 9.72 -10.50
C LYS A 74 -3.15 8.70 -11.62
N ALA A 75 -2.79 7.44 -11.30
CA ALA A 75 -2.80 6.35 -12.27
C ALA A 75 -4.20 6.12 -12.85
N LEU A 76 -5.23 6.12 -12.00
CA LEU A 76 -6.63 5.96 -12.39
C LEU A 76 -7.08 7.04 -13.38
N GLU A 77 -6.79 8.31 -13.09
CA GLU A 77 -7.13 9.43 -13.96
C GLU A 77 -6.36 9.38 -15.29
N ALA A 78 -5.10 8.97 -15.26
CA ALA A 78 -4.29 8.76 -16.46
C ALA A 78 -4.83 7.62 -17.34
N LEU A 79 -5.25 6.50 -16.74
CA LEU A 79 -5.88 5.38 -17.44
C LEU A 79 -7.20 5.81 -18.10
N LYS A 80 -8.05 6.57 -17.39
CA LYS A 80 -9.32 7.11 -17.93
C LYS A 80 -9.09 8.09 -19.08
N SER A 81 -7.99 8.84 -19.04
CA SER A 81 -7.60 9.80 -20.08
C SER A 81 -6.76 9.17 -21.21
N HIS A 82 -6.58 7.85 -21.22
CA HIS A 82 -5.72 7.12 -22.16
C HIS A 82 -4.26 7.61 -22.20
N ASN A 83 -3.78 8.23 -21.12
CA ASN A 83 -2.40 8.68 -20.98
C ASN A 83 -1.53 7.56 -20.40
N VAL A 84 -1.12 6.64 -21.28
CA VAL A 84 -0.35 5.44 -20.93
C VAL A 84 0.98 5.76 -20.23
N PRO A 85 1.81 6.74 -20.67
CA PRO A 85 3.04 7.10 -19.97
C PRO A 85 2.80 7.56 -18.53
N ALA A 86 1.82 8.44 -18.31
CA ALA A 86 1.51 8.93 -16.96
C ALA A 86 0.96 7.82 -16.05
N ALA A 87 0.19 6.87 -16.61
CA ALA A 87 -0.27 5.70 -15.87
C ALA A 87 0.91 4.78 -15.47
N ASP A 88 1.86 4.54 -16.36
CA ASP A 88 3.06 3.73 -16.09
C ASP A 88 3.90 4.32 -14.96
N ASP A 89 4.19 5.63 -15.01
CA ASP A 89 4.96 6.33 -13.98
C ASP A 89 4.26 6.27 -12.60
N ALA A 90 2.95 6.50 -12.58
CA ALA A 90 2.17 6.50 -11.34
C ALA A 90 2.06 5.08 -10.74
N LEU A 91 1.84 4.05 -11.57
CA LEU A 91 1.80 2.65 -11.12
C LEU A 91 3.18 2.17 -10.64
N TYR A 92 4.25 2.56 -11.34
CA TYR A 92 5.62 2.30 -10.90
C TYR A 92 5.90 2.93 -9.53
N PHE A 93 5.43 4.16 -9.29
CA PHE A 93 5.61 4.81 -8.00
C PHE A 93 4.84 4.09 -6.89
N CYS A 94 3.63 3.60 -7.16
CA CYS A 94 2.85 2.83 -6.18
C CYS A 94 3.58 1.56 -5.73
N GLN A 95 4.12 0.75 -6.66
CA GLN A 95 4.89 -0.43 -6.26
C GLN A 95 6.16 -0.07 -5.49
N PHE A 96 6.79 1.06 -5.82
CA PHE A 96 7.98 1.52 -5.12
C PHE A 96 7.66 1.88 -3.66
N LEU A 97 6.54 2.55 -3.41
CA LEU A 97 6.07 2.88 -2.07
C LEU A 97 5.64 1.65 -1.26
N GLU A 98 5.15 0.60 -1.92
CA GLU A 98 4.79 -0.67 -1.29
C GLU A 98 6.02 -1.48 -0.82
N LYS A 99 7.22 -1.26 -1.39
CA LYS A 99 8.44 -2.04 -1.10
C LYS A 99 8.75 -2.27 0.39
N PRO A 100 8.64 -1.28 1.29
CA PRO A 100 8.90 -1.51 2.72
C PRO A 100 7.94 -2.50 3.38
N PHE A 101 6.80 -2.79 2.73
CA PHE A 101 5.71 -3.62 3.24
C PHE A 101 5.45 -4.86 2.37
N THR A 102 6.31 -5.19 1.40
CA THR A 102 6.05 -6.27 0.42
C THR A 102 5.89 -7.67 1.01
N GLU A 103 6.37 -7.88 2.24
CA GLU A 103 6.12 -9.11 2.98
C GLU A 103 4.63 -9.30 3.31
N TYR A 104 3.87 -8.20 3.41
CA TYR A 104 2.50 -8.17 3.89
C TYR A 104 1.51 -7.57 2.88
N SER A 105 1.96 -6.61 2.06
CA SER A 105 1.19 -5.98 0.98
C SER A 105 1.73 -6.45 -0.37
N LYS A 106 0.87 -7.02 -1.21
CA LYS A 106 1.26 -7.56 -2.53
C LYS A 106 0.29 -7.09 -3.62
N THR A 107 -0.05 -5.82 -3.56
CA THR A 107 -1.15 -5.26 -4.35
C THR A 107 -0.62 -4.56 -5.59
N TRP A 108 0.42 -3.75 -5.46
CA TRP A 108 0.85 -2.85 -6.54
C TRP A 108 1.89 -3.47 -7.47
N LEU A 109 2.79 -4.30 -6.96
CA LEU A 109 3.79 -4.96 -7.81
C LEU A 109 3.14 -5.88 -8.87
N PRO A 110 2.23 -6.82 -8.53
CA PRO A 110 1.60 -7.67 -9.53
C PRO A 110 0.75 -6.88 -10.53
N LEU A 111 0.08 -5.82 -10.07
CA LEU A 111 -0.72 -4.94 -10.92
C LEU A 111 0.16 -4.20 -11.93
N TYR A 112 1.31 -3.69 -11.50
CA TYR A 112 2.28 -3.03 -12.38
C TYR A 112 2.88 -4.00 -13.42
N GLU A 113 3.22 -5.22 -13.00
CA GLU A 113 3.73 -6.26 -13.91
C GLU A 113 2.69 -6.63 -14.98
N ALA A 114 1.44 -6.90 -14.55
CA ALA A 114 0.34 -7.19 -15.46
C ALA A 114 0.05 -6.03 -16.43
N PHE A 115 0.14 -4.78 -15.96
CA PHE A 115 0.00 -3.61 -16.81
C PHE A 115 1.09 -3.53 -17.88
N LYS A 116 2.34 -3.81 -17.51
CA LYS A 116 3.46 -3.82 -18.45
C LYS A 116 3.36 -4.92 -19.50
N GLU A 117 2.97 -6.13 -19.11
CA GLU A 117 2.80 -7.27 -20.02
C GLU A 117 1.72 -6.96 -21.07
N ARG A 118 0.56 -6.47 -20.62
CA ARG A 118 -0.55 -6.07 -21.51
C ARG A 118 -0.17 -4.95 -22.49
N ARG A 119 0.78 -4.09 -22.14
CA ARG A 119 1.34 -3.06 -23.03
C ARG A 119 2.32 -3.64 -24.05
N ALA A 120 3.09 -4.68 -23.69
CA ALA A 120 4.09 -5.28 -24.57
C ALA A 120 3.48 -6.20 -25.65
N GLU A 121 2.24 -6.65 -25.47
CA GLU A 121 1.48 -7.49 -26.42
C GLU A 121 0.86 -6.70 -27.58
N HIS A 122 0.96 -5.37 -27.60
CA HIS A 122 0.40 -4.46 -28.60
C HIS A 122 1.44 -3.50 -29.19
#